data_AF-A0A7D8UQJ1-F1
#
_entry.id   AF-A0A7D8UQJ1-F1
#
_cell.length_a   1.000
_cell.length_b   1.000
_cell.length_c   1.000
_cell.angle_alpha   90.00
_cell.angle_beta   90.00
_cell.angle_gamma   90.00
#
_symmetry.space_group_name_H-M   'P 1'
#
loop_
_entity.id
_entity.type
_entity.pdbx_description
1 polymer ?
#
loop_
_entity_poly.entity_id
_entity_poly.type
_entity_poly.pdbx_seq_one_letter_code
_entity_poly.pdbx_strand_id
1 'polypeptide(L)'
;MDNSQLSRTATSYTTRLDRTLKTLQVRVKEQEAALEKLRISTASIETEPSPDPKSHLLQLQALKAAYETLTPQESWIPPADSPLPALLALRATDQCVKESQERTTQTDAELKETQIRLDKENADLSEANLIQTDLTDRISSLQAEIDERTQKSPGQVAKEMIRELKKKKTYYDSETGKLVKGFNKFIDEHLAPMLAAEELGGPIVGEILDVDEMMLEAGFSTQGKAKKAKTNPDDAQRQRRIDEIWGARPEEDRRSKEPWDEKRAAATEMRELTEELLNSLVEADGTGPGAYVELRSETAAARFLVRSKVAQFHPRDARKLRLVDFGGDFDD
;
A
#
# COMPACT_ATOMS: atom_id res chain seq x y z
N MET A 1 -24.26 17.41 -64.46
CA MET A 1 -22.97 17.50 -65.17
C MET A 1 -22.69 16.10 -65.69
N ASP A 2 -22.73 15.92 -67.01
CA ASP A 2 -22.90 14.61 -67.67
C ASP A 2 -21.69 13.69 -67.50
N ASN A 3 -21.97 12.45 -67.09
CA ASN A 3 -20.97 11.38 -66.90
C ASN A 3 -20.15 11.09 -68.20
N SER A 4 -20.70 11.45 -69.36
CA SER A 4 -20.05 11.35 -70.67
C SER A 4 -19.02 12.46 -70.93
N GLN A 5 -19.18 13.64 -70.32
CA GLN A 5 -18.23 14.75 -70.42
C GLN A 5 -17.01 14.49 -69.53
N LEU A 6 -17.23 13.99 -68.31
CA LEU A 6 -16.17 13.60 -67.37
C LEU A 6 -15.28 12.48 -67.92
N SER A 7 -15.87 11.49 -68.59
CA SER A 7 -15.10 10.39 -69.21
C SER A 7 -14.28 10.86 -70.41
N ARG A 8 -14.79 11.80 -71.21
CA ARG A 8 -14.05 12.43 -72.32
C ARG A 8 -12.89 13.30 -71.82
N THR A 9 -13.10 14.08 -70.75
CA THR A 9 -12.02 14.87 -70.15
C THR A 9 -10.96 13.96 -69.53
N ALA A 10 -11.35 12.88 -68.84
CA ALA A 10 -10.42 11.92 -68.26
C ALA A 10 -9.57 11.21 -69.33
N THR A 11 -10.17 10.76 -70.42
CA THR A 11 -9.43 10.13 -71.55
C THR A 11 -8.52 11.13 -72.27
N SER A 12 -8.95 12.39 -72.43
CA SER A 12 -8.07 13.44 -72.97
C SER A 12 -6.88 13.74 -72.05
N TYR A 13 -7.08 13.67 -70.74
CA TYR A 13 -6.05 13.90 -69.74
C TYR A 13 -5.02 12.76 -69.69
N THR A 14 -5.47 11.49 -69.73
CA THR A 14 -4.57 10.33 -69.75
C THR A 14 -3.69 10.32 -70.99
N THR A 15 -4.24 10.66 -72.16
CA THR A 15 -3.42 10.73 -73.39
C THR A 15 -2.36 11.83 -73.33
N ARG A 16 -2.63 12.97 -72.68
CA ARG A 16 -1.62 14.01 -72.44
C ARG A 16 -0.55 13.52 -71.46
N LEU A 17 -0.97 12.84 -70.39
CA LEU A 17 -0.05 12.24 -69.41
C LEU A 17 0.90 11.26 -70.10
N ASP A 18 0.39 10.32 -70.90
CA ASP A 18 1.20 9.33 -71.62
C ASP A 18 2.19 9.98 -72.58
N ARG A 19 1.79 11.06 -73.28
CA ARG A 19 2.69 11.83 -74.14
C ARG A 19 3.81 12.47 -73.33
N THR A 20 3.49 13.16 -72.23
CA THR A 20 4.50 13.80 -71.39
C THR A 20 5.44 12.79 -70.73
N LEU A 21 4.93 11.63 -70.31
CA LEU A 21 5.73 10.54 -69.76
C LEU A 21 6.74 10.03 -70.80
N LYS A 22 6.29 9.76 -72.03
CA LYS A 22 7.19 9.34 -73.12
C LYS A 22 8.24 10.40 -73.43
N THR A 23 7.87 11.67 -73.50
CA THR A 23 8.82 12.77 -73.71
C THR A 23 9.87 12.83 -72.60
N LEU A 24 9.46 12.73 -71.33
CA LEU A 24 10.39 12.71 -70.20
C LEU A 24 11.33 11.51 -70.26
N GLN A 25 10.81 10.30 -70.53
CA GLN A 25 11.64 9.09 -70.63
C GLN A 25 12.68 9.18 -71.74
N VAL A 26 12.30 9.74 -72.89
CA VAL A 26 13.25 9.96 -74.00
C VAL A 26 14.32 10.96 -73.57
N ARG A 27 13.95 12.07 -72.92
CA ARG A 27 14.91 13.07 -72.44
C ARG A 27 15.87 12.54 -71.38
N VAL A 28 15.37 11.76 -70.43
CA VAL A 28 16.22 11.11 -69.41
C VAL A 28 17.25 10.21 -70.10
N LYS A 29 16.83 9.38 -71.06
CA LYS A 29 17.75 8.53 -71.83
C LYS A 29 18.75 9.33 -72.66
N GLU A 30 18.34 10.44 -73.28
CA GLU A 30 19.24 11.33 -74.01
C GLU A 30 20.30 11.95 -73.10
N GLN A 31 19.89 12.42 -71.92
CA GLN A 31 20.79 12.99 -70.92
C GLN A 31 21.72 11.95 -70.31
N GLU A 32 21.21 10.75 -69.99
CA GLU A 32 22.02 9.63 -69.52
C GLU A 32 23.07 9.22 -70.56
N ALA A 33 22.69 9.11 -71.84
CA ALA A 33 23.62 8.80 -72.92
C ALA A 33 24.65 9.94 -73.13
N ALA A 34 24.25 11.20 -72.96
CA ALA A 34 25.19 12.33 -72.99
C ALA A 34 26.17 12.29 -71.82
N LEU A 35 25.69 11.99 -70.61
CA LEU A 35 26.52 11.79 -69.42
C LEU A 35 27.49 10.61 -69.59
N GLU A 36 27.04 9.51 -70.19
CA GLU A 36 27.89 8.35 -70.46
C GLU A 36 28.99 8.67 -71.48
N LYS A 37 28.65 9.38 -72.57
CA LYS A 37 29.64 9.89 -73.53
C LYS A 37 30.66 10.82 -72.86
N LEU A 38 30.19 11.72 -71.99
CA LEU A 38 31.07 12.60 -71.23
C LEU A 38 32.01 11.80 -70.34
N ARG A 39 31.49 10.85 -69.55
CA ARG A 39 32.29 9.95 -68.69
C ARG A 39 33.34 9.15 -69.45
N ILE A 40 33.07 8.78 -70.70
CA ILE A 40 34.05 8.08 -71.56
C ILE A 40 35.10 9.06 -72.12
N SER A 41 34.70 10.30 -72.42
CA SER A 41 35.57 11.33 -73.04
C SER A 41 36.45 12.11 -72.05
N THR A 42 36.04 12.21 -70.79
CA THR A 42 36.74 12.98 -69.75
C THR A 42 37.39 12.05 -68.73
N ALA A 43 38.57 12.42 -68.23
CA ALA A 43 39.23 11.68 -67.14
C ALA A 43 38.34 11.63 -65.88
N SER A 44 38.53 10.59 -65.06
CA SER A 44 37.77 10.36 -63.83
C SER A 44 37.83 11.60 -62.92
N ILE A 45 36.65 12.16 -62.62
CA ILE A 45 36.52 13.28 -61.68
C ILE A 45 36.82 12.75 -60.27
N GLU A 46 37.84 13.31 -59.63
CA GLU A 46 38.12 13.06 -58.21
C GLU A 46 36.92 13.54 -57.40
N THR A 47 36.22 12.61 -56.74
CA THR A 47 35.02 12.93 -55.96
C THR A 47 35.39 13.35 -54.53
N GLU A 48 36.62 13.06 -54.11
CA GLU A 48 37.15 13.39 -52.80
C GLU A 48 38.01 14.66 -52.84
N PRO A 49 37.91 15.54 -51.83
CA PRO A 49 38.74 16.73 -51.72
C PRO A 49 40.23 16.37 -51.66
N SER A 50 41.06 17.05 -52.45
CA SER A 50 42.51 16.84 -52.39
C SER A 50 43.08 17.19 -51.00
N PRO A 51 43.99 16.37 -50.42
CA PRO A 51 44.60 16.65 -49.11
C PRO A 51 45.59 17.82 -49.13
N ASP A 52 46.03 18.26 -50.32
CA ASP A 52 46.91 19.42 -50.48
C ASP A 52 46.09 20.73 -50.55
N PRO A 53 46.34 21.72 -49.67
CA PRO A 53 45.53 22.95 -49.60
C PRO A 53 45.54 23.78 -50.89
N LYS A 54 46.61 23.74 -51.67
CA LYS A 54 46.70 24.49 -52.94
C LYS A 54 45.83 23.85 -54.02
N SER A 55 45.93 22.53 -54.15
CA SER A 55 45.13 21.75 -55.08
C SER A 55 43.64 21.82 -54.74
N HIS A 56 43.29 21.80 -53.45
CA HIS A 56 41.93 22.00 -52.96
C HIS A 56 41.35 23.39 -53.31
N LEU A 57 42.15 24.46 -53.19
CA LEU A 57 41.72 25.81 -53.58
C LEU A 57 41.39 25.88 -55.08
N LEU A 58 42.23 25.28 -55.92
CA LEU A 58 42.00 25.23 -57.36
C LEU A 58 40.73 24.44 -57.71
N GLN A 59 40.47 23.32 -57.03
CA GLN A 59 39.21 22.56 -57.17
C GLN A 59 37.99 23.42 -56.81
N LEU A 60 38.03 24.14 -55.69
CA LEU A 60 36.94 25.04 -55.29
C LEU A 60 36.73 26.20 -56.27
N GLN A 61 37.78 26.77 -56.83
CA GLN A 61 37.68 27.81 -57.86
C GLN A 61 37.06 27.28 -59.15
N ALA A 62 37.44 26.07 -59.57
CA ALA A 62 36.85 25.40 -60.72
C ALA A 62 35.37 25.08 -60.50
N LEU A 63 35.00 24.57 -59.31
CA LEU A 63 33.60 24.33 -58.94
C LEU A 63 32.80 25.63 -58.92
N LYS A 64 33.34 26.69 -58.30
CA LYS A 64 32.70 28.01 -58.27
C LYS A 64 32.42 28.51 -59.69
N ALA A 65 33.41 28.46 -60.58
CA ALA A 65 33.25 28.87 -61.97
C ALA A 65 32.21 27.99 -62.71
N ALA A 66 32.16 26.68 -62.43
CA ALA A 66 31.15 25.79 -62.98
C ALA A 66 29.73 26.12 -62.49
N TYR A 67 29.54 26.44 -61.21
CA TYR A 67 28.23 26.86 -60.69
C TYR A 67 27.82 28.24 -61.19
N GLU A 68 28.75 29.19 -61.29
CA GLU A 68 28.50 30.51 -61.88
C GLU A 68 28.10 30.43 -63.36
N THR A 69 28.61 29.44 -64.10
CA THR A 69 28.20 29.20 -65.50
C THR A 69 26.90 28.42 -65.63
N LEU A 70 26.58 27.53 -64.68
CA LEU A 70 25.34 26.74 -64.68
C LEU A 70 24.11 27.57 -64.27
N THR A 71 24.27 28.48 -63.32
CA THR A 71 23.17 29.30 -62.75
C THR A 71 22.37 30.15 -63.74
N PRO A 72 22.94 30.77 -64.79
CA PRO A 72 22.17 31.50 -65.79
C PRO A 72 21.57 30.60 -66.89
N GLN A 73 21.91 29.31 -66.93
CA GLN A 73 21.40 28.42 -67.99
C GLN A 73 19.96 28.02 -67.70
N GLU A 74 19.04 28.37 -68.61
CA GLU A 74 17.63 28.00 -68.48
C GLU A 74 17.49 26.47 -68.54
N SER A 75 17.16 25.88 -67.40
CA SER A 75 16.86 24.46 -67.29
C SER A 75 15.62 24.13 -68.12
N TRP A 76 15.50 22.89 -68.58
CA TRP A 76 14.32 22.48 -69.32
C TRP A 76 13.07 22.56 -68.44
N ILE A 77 12.09 23.36 -68.87
CA ILE A 77 10.78 23.49 -68.24
C ILE A 77 9.74 22.80 -69.15
N PRO A 78 8.83 21.98 -68.60
CA PRO A 78 7.79 21.36 -69.41
C PRO A 78 6.86 22.43 -70.04
N PRO A 79 6.31 22.16 -71.25
CA PRO A 79 5.40 23.10 -71.91
C PRO A 79 4.11 23.30 -71.08
N ALA A 80 3.43 24.44 -71.26
CA ALA A 80 2.23 24.81 -70.49
C ALA A 80 1.05 23.83 -70.64
N ASP A 81 0.99 23.05 -71.73
CA ASP A 81 -0.01 21.99 -71.93
C ASP A 81 0.33 20.67 -71.20
N SER A 82 1.47 20.64 -70.50
CA SER A 82 1.88 19.49 -69.69
C SER A 82 1.06 19.41 -68.40
N PRO A 83 0.51 18.24 -68.04
CA PRO A 83 -0.15 18.04 -66.74
C PRO A 83 0.84 17.95 -65.56
N LEU A 84 2.16 17.97 -65.81
CA LEU A 84 3.18 17.78 -64.76
C LEU A 84 3.13 18.83 -63.63
N PRO A 85 3.06 20.15 -63.88
CA PRO A 85 3.02 21.12 -62.80
C PRO A 85 1.79 20.92 -61.90
N ALA A 86 0.64 20.58 -62.49
CA ALA A 86 -0.58 20.29 -61.75
C ALA A 86 -0.46 19.00 -60.92
N LEU A 87 0.13 17.94 -61.47
CA LEU A 87 0.39 16.69 -60.74
C LEU A 87 1.39 16.85 -59.60
N LEU A 88 2.46 17.63 -59.83
CA LEU A 88 3.44 17.94 -58.80
C LEU A 88 2.84 18.79 -57.69
N ALA A 89 2.05 19.81 -58.05
CA ALA A 89 1.29 20.59 -57.08
C ALA A 89 0.36 19.68 -56.26
N LEU A 90 -0.41 18.81 -56.93
CA LEU A 90 -1.30 17.87 -56.24
C LEU A 90 -0.53 16.95 -55.29
N ARG A 91 0.57 16.34 -55.73
CA ARG A 91 1.42 15.47 -54.90
C ARG A 91 2.00 16.24 -53.72
N ALA A 92 2.52 17.45 -53.94
CA ALA A 92 3.09 18.27 -52.89
C ALA A 92 2.02 18.68 -51.87
N THR A 93 0.81 19.02 -52.32
CA THR A 93 -0.31 19.31 -51.43
C THR A 93 -0.78 18.09 -50.66
N ASP A 94 -0.89 16.92 -51.29
CA ASP A 94 -1.28 15.66 -50.62
C ASP A 94 -0.23 15.26 -49.56
N GLN A 95 1.05 15.36 -49.90
CA GLN A 95 2.14 15.12 -48.96
C GLN A 95 2.10 16.14 -47.81
N CYS A 96 1.93 17.43 -48.10
CA CYS A 96 1.83 18.47 -47.09
C CYS A 96 0.64 18.25 -46.15
N VAL A 97 -0.52 17.84 -46.68
CA VAL A 97 -1.71 17.51 -45.89
C VAL A 97 -1.44 16.33 -44.97
N LYS A 98 -0.84 15.25 -45.48
CA LYS A 98 -0.50 14.06 -44.67
C LYS A 98 0.51 14.38 -43.57
N GLU A 99 1.61 15.05 -43.93
CA GLU A 99 2.61 15.48 -42.95
C GLU A 99 2.02 16.42 -41.90
N SER A 100 1.14 17.34 -42.29
CA SER A 100 0.47 18.25 -41.35
C SER A 100 -0.48 17.51 -40.42
N GLN A 101 -1.21 16.50 -40.91
CA GLN A 101 -2.07 15.67 -40.08
C GLN A 101 -1.26 14.88 -39.06
N GLU A 102 -0.19 14.21 -39.49
CA GLU A 102 0.72 13.48 -38.60
C GLU A 102 1.31 14.40 -37.52
N ARG A 103 1.83 15.57 -37.92
CA ARG A 103 2.35 16.57 -36.97
C ARG A 103 1.28 17.04 -36.00
N THR A 104 0.05 17.30 -36.46
CA THR A 104 -1.06 17.72 -35.59
C THR A 104 -1.37 16.64 -34.55
N THR A 105 -1.43 15.37 -34.95
CA THR A 105 -1.68 14.26 -34.02
C THR A 105 -0.55 14.09 -33.00
N GLN A 106 0.70 14.29 -33.41
CA GLN A 106 1.84 14.26 -32.51
C GLN A 106 1.79 15.43 -31.51
N THR A 107 1.56 16.65 -31.99
CA THR A 107 1.45 17.83 -31.11
C THR A 107 0.26 17.74 -30.16
N ASP A 108 -0.86 17.14 -30.58
CA ASP A 108 -2.02 16.91 -29.72
C ASP A 108 -1.70 15.92 -28.59
N ALA A 109 -0.89 14.90 -28.87
CA ALA A 109 -0.43 13.95 -27.86
C ALA A 109 0.51 14.62 -26.85
N GLU A 110 1.49 15.40 -27.34
CA GLU A 110 2.41 16.17 -26.50
C GLU A 110 1.65 17.22 -25.65
N LEU A 111 0.63 17.88 -26.22
CA LEU A 111 -0.21 18.84 -25.51
C LEU A 111 -0.99 18.16 -24.38
N LYS A 112 -1.56 16.98 -24.62
CA LYS A 112 -2.25 16.22 -23.57
C LYS A 112 -1.29 15.80 -22.45
N GLU A 113 -0.09 15.34 -22.80
CA GLU A 113 0.91 14.96 -21.81
C GLU A 113 1.34 16.17 -20.94
N THR A 114 1.61 17.30 -21.58
CA THR A 114 1.97 18.55 -20.89
C THR A 114 0.84 19.07 -20.01
N GLN A 115 -0.43 18.94 -20.43
CA GLN A 115 -1.58 19.30 -19.60
C GLN A 115 -1.68 18.41 -18.36
N ILE A 116 -1.53 17.10 -18.50
CA ILE A 116 -1.54 16.16 -17.36
C ILE A 116 -0.40 16.49 -16.39
N ARG A 117 0.79 16.83 -16.92
CA ARG A 117 1.93 17.24 -16.10
C ARG A 117 1.64 18.54 -15.36
N LEU A 118 1.05 19.53 -16.03
CA LEU A 118 0.68 20.81 -15.43
C LEU A 118 -0.33 20.62 -14.29
N ASP A 119 -1.34 19.78 -14.49
CA ASP A 119 -2.36 19.50 -13.48
C ASP A 119 -1.74 18.85 -12.24
N LYS A 120 -0.76 17.94 -12.44
CA LYS A 120 0.00 17.34 -11.34
C LYS A 120 0.85 18.39 -10.60
N GLU A 121 1.64 19.19 -11.31
CA GLU A 121 2.47 20.23 -10.69
C GLU A 121 1.63 21.26 -9.93
N ASN A 122 0.43 21.59 -10.42
CA ASN A 122 -0.51 22.46 -9.70
C ASN A 122 -1.02 21.81 -8.41
N ALA A 123 -1.31 20.50 -8.42
CA ALA A 123 -1.70 19.77 -7.23
C ALA A 123 -0.55 19.74 -6.21
N ASP A 124 0.66 19.41 -6.65
CA ASP A 124 1.86 19.37 -5.82
C ASP A 124 2.16 20.76 -5.21
N LEU A 125 1.99 21.84 -5.98
CA LEU A 125 2.13 23.22 -5.49
C LEU A 125 1.07 23.56 -4.44
N SER A 126 -0.19 23.13 -4.65
CA SER A 126 -1.26 23.36 -3.69
C SER A 126 -1.02 22.66 -2.35
N GLU A 127 -0.49 21.43 -2.39
CA GLU A 127 -0.10 20.67 -1.21
C GLU A 127 1.08 21.32 -0.49
N ALA A 128 2.10 21.74 -1.24
CA ALA A 128 3.24 22.45 -0.68
C ALA A 128 2.84 23.75 0.04
N ASN A 129 1.88 24.50 -0.50
CA ASN A 129 1.35 25.69 0.15
C ASN A 129 0.60 25.35 1.45
N LEU A 130 -0.16 24.26 1.48
CA LEU A 130 -0.89 23.82 2.68
C LEU A 130 0.11 23.39 3.78
N ILE A 131 1.14 22.62 3.41
CA ILE A 131 2.23 22.26 4.32
C ILE A 131 2.93 23.53 4.83
N GLN A 132 3.18 24.50 3.94
CA GLN A 132 3.78 25.76 4.34
C GLN A 132 2.91 26.50 5.35
N THR A 133 1.61 26.63 5.12
CA THR A 133 0.71 27.31 6.07
C THR A 133 0.70 26.61 7.42
N ASP A 134 0.58 25.28 7.44
CA ASP A 134 0.56 24.50 8.68
C ASP A 134 1.87 24.62 9.46
N LEU A 135 3.02 24.60 8.77
CA LEU A 135 4.32 24.82 9.39
C LEU A 135 4.46 26.23 9.94
N THR A 136 3.95 27.24 9.22
CA THR A 136 4.00 28.63 9.67
C THR A 136 3.15 28.82 10.92
N ASP A 137 1.95 28.23 10.94
CA ASP A 137 1.05 28.22 12.09
C ASP A 137 1.70 27.50 13.28
N ARG A 138 2.33 26.35 13.05
CA ARG A 138 3.05 25.62 14.12
C ARG A 138 4.22 26.42 14.68
N ILE A 139 5.01 27.07 13.82
CA ILE A 139 6.11 27.94 14.25
C ILE A 139 5.56 29.08 15.11
N SER A 140 4.47 29.72 14.70
CA SER A 140 3.86 30.82 15.47
C SER A 140 3.33 30.34 16.83
N SER A 141 2.70 29.17 16.88
CA SER A 141 2.22 28.56 18.13
C SER A 141 3.37 28.20 19.06
N LEU A 142 4.48 27.66 18.53
CA LEU A 142 5.65 27.32 19.33
C LEU A 142 6.36 28.56 19.85
N GLN A 143 6.46 29.62 19.04
CA GLN A 143 7.00 30.90 19.47
C GLN A 143 6.16 31.49 20.60
N ALA A 144 4.83 31.48 20.46
CA ALA A 144 3.92 31.91 21.52
C ALA A 144 4.08 31.08 22.81
N GLU A 145 4.26 29.76 22.69
CA GLU A 145 4.51 28.87 23.84
C GLU A 145 5.87 29.17 24.51
N ILE A 146 6.92 29.43 23.72
CA ILE A 146 8.25 29.81 24.23
C ILE A 146 8.16 31.15 24.96
N ASP A 147 7.47 32.13 24.38
CA ASP A 147 7.26 33.44 25.00
C ASP A 147 6.46 33.30 26.31
N GLU A 148 5.41 32.49 26.33
CA GLU A 148 4.65 32.21 27.55
C GLU A 148 5.52 31.54 28.62
N ARG A 149 6.34 30.55 28.23
CA ARG A 149 7.27 29.85 29.14
C ARG A 149 8.38 30.75 29.66
N THR A 150 8.92 31.66 28.85
CA THR A 150 9.96 32.61 29.28
C THR A 150 9.43 33.69 30.22
N GLN A 151 8.15 34.05 30.12
CA GLN A 151 7.48 34.95 31.06
C GLN A 151 7.10 34.28 32.40
N LYS A 152 6.98 32.94 32.44
CA LYS A 152 6.64 32.18 33.65
C LYS A 152 7.86 32.01 34.56
N SER A 153 7.66 32.22 35.86
CA SER A 153 8.70 31.94 36.86
C SER A 153 8.94 30.42 37.01
N PRO A 154 10.17 29.97 37.35
CA PRO A 154 10.48 28.54 37.52
C PRO A 154 9.54 27.79 38.49
N GLY A 155 9.04 28.49 39.53
CA GLY A 155 8.07 27.93 40.47
C GLY A 155 6.66 27.76 39.90
N GLN A 156 6.26 28.57 38.90
CA GLN A 156 5.00 28.38 38.18
C GLN A 156 5.11 27.22 37.18
N VAL A 157 6.25 27.09 36.48
CA VAL A 157 6.51 25.97 35.57
C VAL A 157 6.48 24.62 36.31
N ALA A 158 7.10 24.53 37.49
CA ALA A 158 7.03 23.32 38.33
C ALA A 158 5.60 22.97 38.77
N LYS A 159 4.78 23.97 39.13
CA LYS A 159 3.37 23.76 39.49
C LYS A 159 2.53 23.29 38.31
N GLU A 160 2.79 23.79 37.11
CA GLU A 160 2.12 23.36 35.88
C GLU A 160 2.50 21.92 35.52
N MET A 161 3.79 21.56 35.54
CA MET A 161 4.23 20.17 35.35
C MET A 161 3.58 19.21 36.34
N ILE A 162 3.54 19.57 37.63
CA ILE A 162 2.85 18.76 38.64
C ILE A 162 1.35 18.63 38.33
N ARG A 163 0.72 19.69 37.84
CA ARG A 163 -0.69 19.66 37.45
C ARG A 163 -0.93 18.77 36.23
N GLU A 164 -0.05 18.80 35.24
CA GLU A 164 -0.11 17.92 34.06
C GLU A 164 0.10 16.46 34.44
N LEU A 165 1.11 16.15 35.27
CA LEU A 165 1.32 14.81 35.80
C LEU A 165 0.11 14.33 36.59
N LYS A 166 -0.50 15.19 37.42
CA LYS A 166 -1.75 14.87 38.12
C LYS A 166 -2.89 14.59 37.14
N LYS A 167 -3.04 15.38 36.07
CA LYS A 167 -4.07 15.15 35.04
C LYS A 167 -3.85 13.82 34.33
N LYS A 168 -2.61 13.52 33.90
CA LYS A 168 -2.25 12.23 33.29
C LYS A 168 -2.53 11.07 34.24
N LYS A 169 -2.15 11.20 35.51
CA LYS A 169 -2.48 10.21 36.55
C LYS A 169 -3.98 9.97 36.64
N THR A 170 -4.78 11.03 36.77
CA THR A 170 -6.25 10.88 36.85
C THR A 170 -6.86 10.28 35.57
N TYR A 171 -6.27 10.55 34.41
CA TYR A 171 -6.69 9.96 33.14
C TYR A 171 -6.42 8.46 33.13
N TYR A 172 -5.19 8.03 33.42
CA TYR A 172 -4.84 6.62 33.47
C TYR A 172 -5.60 5.87 34.58
N ASP A 173 -5.77 6.46 35.77
CA ASP A 173 -6.60 5.87 36.83
C ASP A 173 -8.04 5.62 36.35
N SER A 174 -8.60 6.55 35.56
CA SER A 174 -9.96 6.42 35.02
C SER A 174 -10.07 5.36 33.92
N GLU A 175 -9.09 5.28 33.02
CA GLU A 175 -9.06 4.28 31.95
C GLU A 175 -8.80 2.88 32.51
N THR A 176 -7.88 2.73 33.46
CA THR A 176 -7.66 1.48 34.20
C THR A 176 -8.93 1.04 34.93
N GLY A 177 -9.66 1.97 35.56
CA GLY A 177 -10.95 1.67 36.18
C GLY A 177 -12.01 1.18 35.19
N LYS A 178 -12.06 1.72 33.97
CA LYS A 178 -12.95 1.23 32.91
C LYS A 178 -12.53 -0.15 32.41
N LEU A 179 -11.22 -0.35 32.22
CA LEU A 179 -10.66 -1.61 31.76
C LEU A 179 -10.94 -2.74 32.75
N VAL A 180 -10.66 -2.53 34.04
CA VAL A 180 -10.93 -3.51 35.11
C VAL A 180 -12.42 -3.86 35.18
N LYS A 181 -13.31 -2.88 35.03
CA LYS A 181 -14.77 -3.14 34.97
C LYS A 181 -15.15 -3.97 33.76
N GLY A 182 -14.62 -3.64 32.58
CA GLY A 182 -14.86 -4.40 31.35
C GLY A 182 -14.34 -5.82 31.45
N PHE A 183 -13.14 -5.99 32.01
CA PHE A 183 -12.52 -7.29 32.25
C PHE A 183 -13.33 -8.15 33.22
N ASN A 184 -13.75 -7.60 34.36
CA ASN A 184 -14.59 -8.31 35.33
C ASN A 184 -15.93 -8.74 34.73
N LYS A 185 -16.55 -7.86 33.92
CA LYS A 185 -17.79 -8.17 33.20
C LYS A 185 -17.58 -9.31 32.19
N PHE A 186 -16.48 -9.27 31.43
CA PHE A 186 -16.12 -10.33 30.49
C PHE A 186 -15.90 -11.68 31.20
N ILE A 187 -15.25 -11.65 32.37
CA ILE A 187 -15.08 -12.86 33.19
C ILE A 187 -16.46 -13.44 33.58
N ASP A 188 -17.34 -12.62 34.15
CA ASP A 188 -18.65 -13.10 34.64
C ASP A 188 -19.58 -13.61 33.52
N GLU A 189 -19.61 -12.89 32.39
CA GLU A 189 -20.56 -13.16 31.32
C GLU A 189 -20.10 -14.29 30.39
N HIS A 190 -18.80 -14.36 30.08
CA HIS A 190 -18.29 -15.25 29.03
C HIS A 190 -17.27 -16.26 29.53
N LEU A 191 -16.26 -15.83 30.31
CA LEU A 191 -15.12 -16.69 30.61
C LEU A 191 -15.43 -17.70 31.72
N ALA A 192 -16.15 -17.28 32.75
CA ALA A 192 -16.45 -18.11 33.93
C ALA A 192 -17.29 -19.36 33.62
N PRO A 193 -18.36 -19.31 32.79
CA PRO A 193 -19.07 -20.52 32.35
C PRO A 193 -18.17 -21.50 31.60
N MET A 194 -17.27 -20.99 30.74
CA MET A 194 -16.36 -21.82 29.96
C MET A 194 -15.28 -22.46 30.84
N LEU A 195 -14.72 -21.70 31.79
CA LEU A 195 -13.72 -22.21 32.74
C LEU A 195 -14.31 -23.29 33.64
N ALA A 196 -15.53 -23.05 34.15
CA ALA A 196 -16.26 -24.05 34.93
C ALA A 196 -16.53 -25.33 34.13
N ALA A 197 -16.85 -25.22 32.83
CA ALA A 197 -17.00 -26.39 31.98
C ALA A 197 -15.69 -27.18 31.83
N GLU A 198 -14.55 -26.50 31.64
CA GLU A 198 -13.24 -27.15 31.50
C GLU A 198 -12.82 -27.88 32.79
N GLU A 199 -13.02 -27.26 33.97
CA GLU A 199 -12.76 -27.91 35.27
C GLU A 199 -13.62 -29.15 35.50
N LEU A 200 -14.88 -29.13 35.04
CA LEU A 200 -15.78 -30.28 35.07
C LEU A 200 -15.46 -31.35 34.01
N GLY A 201 -14.34 -31.22 33.28
CA GLY A 201 -13.88 -32.15 32.24
C GLY A 201 -14.64 -32.00 30.92
N GLY A 202 -15.21 -30.83 30.69
CA GLY A 202 -15.92 -30.42 29.49
C GLY A 202 -15.00 -29.91 28.37
N PRO A 203 -15.55 -29.22 27.37
CA PRO A 203 -14.78 -28.66 26.25
C PRO A 203 -13.76 -27.63 26.75
N ILE A 204 -12.68 -27.45 25.99
CA ILE A 204 -11.66 -26.45 26.31
C ILE A 204 -12.25 -25.04 26.14
N VAL A 205 -11.87 -24.10 27.00
CA VAL A 205 -12.25 -22.69 26.86
C VAL A 205 -11.93 -22.18 25.45
N GLY A 206 -12.96 -21.76 24.71
CA GLY A 206 -12.89 -21.27 23.33
C GLY A 206 -13.33 -22.26 22.24
N GLU A 207 -13.56 -23.54 22.56
CA GLU A 207 -14.09 -24.52 21.59
C GLU A 207 -15.61 -24.43 21.39
N ILE A 208 -16.35 -24.05 22.44
CA ILE A 208 -17.79 -23.80 22.40
C ILE A 208 -18.03 -22.41 22.97
N LEU A 209 -18.74 -21.57 22.20
CA LEU A 209 -18.96 -20.15 22.52
C LEU A 209 -20.10 -19.94 23.53
N ASP A 210 -21.11 -20.81 23.54
CA ASP A 210 -22.27 -20.70 24.41
C ASP A 210 -22.37 -21.96 25.30
N VAL A 211 -22.02 -21.80 26.58
CA VAL A 211 -22.19 -22.84 27.61
C VAL A 211 -23.35 -22.44 28.50
N ASP A 212 -24.47 -23.16 28.39
CA ASP A 212 -25.66 -22.91 29.21
C ASP A 212 -25.51 -23.54 30.62
N GLU A 213 -26.16 -22.93 31.61
CA GLU A 213 -26.20 -23.41 33.01
C GLU A 213 -26.69 -24.87 33.10
N MET A 214 -27.65 -25.25 32.24
CA MET A 214 -28.15 -26.63 32.16
C MET A 214 -27.10 -27.64 31.66
N MET A 215 -26.09 -27.20 30.89
CA MET A 215 -24.98 -28.06 30.46
C MET A 215 -23.95 -28.27 31.57
N LEU A 216 -23.72 -27.25 32.39
CA LEU A 216 -22.85 -27.34 33.58
C LEU A 216 -23.45 -28.31 34.61
N GLU A 217 -24.76 -28.19 34.88
CA GLU A 217 -25.46 -29.07 35.82
C GLU A 217 -25.52 -30.54 35.36
N ALA A 218 -25.63 -30.79 34.05
CA ALA A 218 -25.68 -32.15 33.50
C ALA A 218 -24.31 -32.86 33.53
N GLY A 219 -23.22 -32.08 33.61
CA GLY A 219 -21.84 -32.56 33.64
C GLY A 219 -21.36 -33.15 32.32
N PHE A 220 -20.04 -33.20 32.15
CA PHE A 220 -19.43 -33.66 30.90
C PHE A 220 -18.94 -35.12 31.01
N SER A 221 -18.78 -35.76 29.86
CA SER A 221 -18.09 -37.07 29.75
C SER A 221 -16.58 -36.84 29.61
N THR A 222 -15.77 -37.87 29.86
CA THR A 222 -14.30 -37.82 29.70
C THR A 222 -13.84 -37.54 28.25
N GLN A 223 -14.77 -37.43 27.30
CA GLN A 223 -14.52 -37.01 25.92
C GLN A 223 -15.10 -35.60 25.61
N GLY A 224 -15.37 -34.76 26.62
CA GLY A 224 -15.83 -33.37 26.44
C GLY A 224 -17.28 -33.21 25.97
N LYS A 225 -18.00 -34.30 25.71
CA LYS A 225 -19.43 -34.24 25.30
C LYS A 225 -20.33 -34.03 26.51
N ALA A 226 -21.25 -33.06 26.40
CA ALA A 226 -22.30 -32.83 27.40
C ALA A 226 -23.14 -34.11 27.59
N LYS A 227 -23.31 -34.54 28.85
CA LYS A 227 -24.21 -35.66 29.15
C LYS A 227 -25.64 -35.16 29.01
N LYS A 228 -26.51 -35.97 28.38
CA LYS A 228 -27.95 -35.70 28.44
C LYS A 228 -28.38 -35.86 29.89
N ALA A 229 -28.99 -34.81 30.45
CA ALA A 229 -29.61 -34.85 31.77
C ALA A 229 -30.57 -36.05 31.81
N LYS A 230 -30.22 -37.08 32.58
CA LYS A 230 -31.14 -38.19 32.85
C LYS A 230 -32.17 -37.66 33.84
N THR A 231 -33.41 -37.49 33.37
CA THR A 231 -34.60 -37.53 34.22
C THR A 231 -34.67 -38.91 34.87
N ASN A 232 -33.99 -39.07 36.01
CA ASN A 232 -34.32 -39.92 37.17
C ASN A 232 -33.08 -40.00 38.09
N PRO A 233 -33.19 -39.59 39.37
CA PRO A 233 -32.15 -39.86 40.35
C PRO A 233 -32.37 -41.28 40.86
N ASP A 234 -31.63 -42.25 40.33
CA ASP A 234 -31.47 -43.54 41.00
C ASP A 234 -30.13 -43.55 41.72
N ASP A 235 -30.20 -43.41 43.05
CA ASP A 235 -29.09 -43.26 44.00
C ASP A 235 -28.26 -44.54 44.23
N ALA A 236 -28.28 -45.49 43.30
CA ALA A 236 -27.75 -46.84 43.52
C ALA A 236 -26.64 -47.25 42.55
N GLN A 237 -25.62 -46.41 42.35
CA GLN A 237 -24.22 -46.81 42.05
C GLN A 237 -23.34 -45.59 41.77
N ARG A 238 -23.26 -44.65 42.72
CA ARG A 238 -22.12 -43.72 42.76
C ARG A 238 -20.91 -44.51 43.27
N GLN A 239 -20.13 -45.04 42.33
CA GLN A 239 -18.75 -45.40 42.62
C GLN A 239 -18.10 -44.18 43.28
N ARG A 240 -17.61 -44.38 44.50
CA ARG A 240 -16.92 -43.37 45.30
C ARG A 240 -15.79 -42.78 44.47
N ARG A 241 -15.95 -41.51 44.09
CA ARG A 241 -14.93 -40.75 43.35
C ARG A 241 -13.92 -40.21 44.34
N ILE A 242 -12.74 -39.97 43.82
CA ILE A 242 -11.43 -39.90 44.48
C ILE A 242 -11.28 -38.59 45.29
N ASP A 243 -12.37 -37.82 45.43
CA ASP A 243 -12.44 -36.53 46.12
C ASP A 243 -12.36 -36.65 47.65
N GLU A 244 -12.56 -37.84 48.22
CA GLU A 244 -12.34 -38.08 49.67
C GLU A 244 -10.85 -38.11 50.07
N ILE A 245 -9.92 -37.98 49.11
CA ILE A 245 -8.46 -37.98 49.38
C ILE A 245 -7.88 -36.56 49.47
N TRP A 246 -8.58 -35.51 49.02
CA TRP A 246 -8.08 -34.13 49.03
C TRP A 246 -8.90 -33.18 49.92
N GLY A 247 -8.66 -33.28 51.23
CA GLY A 247 -8.74 -32.13 52.14
C GLY A 247 -10.12 -31.84 52.75
N ALA A 248 -10.11 -31.60 54.06
CA ALA A 248 -11.30 -31.37 54.88
C ALA A 248 -12.01 -30.05 54.53
N ARG A 249 -13.32 -30.16 54.30
CA ARG A 249 -14.28 -29.05 54.26
C ARG A 249 -14.32 -28.35 55.63
N PRO A 250 -14.18 -27.02 55.73
CA PRO A 250 -14.60 -26.30 56.92
C PRO A 250 -16.12 -26.47 57.05
N GLU A 251 -16.58 -26.96 58.20
CA GLU A 251 -17.99 -26.92 58.54
C GLU A 251 -18.42 -25.46 58.74
N GLU A 252 -19.07 -24.87 57.75
CA GLU A 252 -20.02 -23.80 57.97
C GLU A 252 -21.20 -23.93 56.99
N ASP A 253 -22.38 -24.01 57.61
CA ASP A 253 -23.74 -23.89 57.08
C ASP A 253 -24.29 -24.86 56.02
N ARG A 254 -24.89 -25.95 56.56
CA ARG A 254 -25.89 -26.81 55.89
C ARG A 254 -27.27 -26.14 55.69
N ARG A 255 -27.35 -24.83 55.42
CA ARG A 255 -28.64 -24.13 55.25
C ARG A 255 -28.65 -23.06 54.14
N SER A 256 -28.26 -23.45 52.94
CA SER A 256 -28.76 -22.82 51.71
C SER A 256 -28.80 -23.86 50.59
N LYS A 257 -29.99 -24.06 50.01
CA LYS A 257 -30.17 -24.75 48.72
C LYS A 257 -30.00 -23.71 47.61
N GLU A 258 -28.85 -23.04 47.57
CA GLU A 258 -28.44 -22.33 46.36
C GLU A 258 -27.63 -23.30 45.49
N PRO A 259 -27.79 -23.29 44.16
CA PRO A 259 -26.98 -24.10 43.27
C PRO A 259 -25.51 -23.82 43.56
N TRP A 260 -24.72 -24.88 43.66
CA TRP A 260 -23.28 -24.77 43.90
C TRP A 260 -22.65 -24.07 42.69
N ASP A 261 -22.30 -22.79 42.85
CA ASP A 261 -21.86 -21.89 41.77
C ASP A 261 -20.41 -22.18 41.31
N GLU A 262 -20.19 -23.28 40.57
CA GLU A 262 -18.88 -23.56 39.92
C GLU A 262 -18.42 -22.39 39.05
N LYS A 263 -19.39 -21.71 38.40
CA LYS A 263 -19.18 -20.47 37.65
C LYS A 263 -18.61 -19.35 38.52
N ARG A 264 -19.14 -19.11 39.72
CA ARG A 264 -18.62 -18.05 40.61
C ARG A 264 -17.25 -18.42 41.18
N ALA A 265 -17.01 -19.69 41.46
CA ALA A 265 -15.69 -20.16 41.88
C ALA A 265 -14.64 -19.90 40.79
N ALA A 266 -14.92 -20.30 39.54
CA ALA A 266 -14.04 -20.07 38.41
C ALA A 266 -13.81 -18.58 38.11
N ALA A 267 -14.86 -17.74 38.25
CA ALA A 267 -14.73 -16.29 38.10
C ALA A 267 -13.83 -15.68 39.18
N THR A 268 -13.98 -16.13 40.43
CA THR A 268 -13.21 -15.62 41.57
C THR A 268 -11.75 -16.02 41.45
N GLU A 269 -11.49 -17.30 41.13
CA GLU A 269 -10.14 -17.80 40.93
C GLU A 269 -9.41 -17.09 39.79
N MET A 270 -10.09 -16.86 38.66
CA MET A 270 -9.50 -16.12 37.53
C MET A 270 -9.12 -14.69 37.93
N ARG A 271 -9.95 -14.02 38.73
CA ARG A 271 -9.66 -12.66 39.21
C ARG A 271 -8.49 -12.64 40.18
N GLU A 272 -8.53 -13.49 41.20
CA GLU A 272 -7.48 -13.59 42.22
C GLU A 272 -6.13 -13.88 41.55
N LEU A 273 -6.09 -14.85 40.63
CA LEU A 273 -4.87 -15.17 39.89
C LEU A 273 -4.36 -13.98 39.06
N THR A 274 -5.23 -13.26 38.36
CA THR A 274 -4.80 -12.08 37.58
C THR A 274 -4.34 -10.93 38.45
N GLU A 275 -4.97 -10.72 39.61
CA GLU A 275 -4.57 -9.70 40.58
C GLU A 275 -3.21 -10.04 41.20
N GLU A 276 -3.00 -11.29 41.61
CA GLU A 276 -1.70 -11.76 42.12
C GLU A 276 -0.61 -11.59 41.06
N LEU A 277 -0.87 -11.94 39.80
CA LEU A 277 0.09 -11.79 38.70
C LEU A 277 0.43 -10.32 38.41
N LEU A 278 -0.57 -9.42 38.44
CA LEU A 278 -0.35 -7.99 38.22
C LEU A 278 0.41 -7.35 39.38
N ASN A 279 0.03 -7.64 40.62
CA ASN A 279 0.72 -7.15 41.81
C ASN A 279 2.17 -7.64 41.84
N SER A 280 2.38 -8.92 41.54
CA SER A 280 3.73 -9.51 41.47
C SER A 280 4.59 -8.83 40.39
N LEU A 281 4.02 -8.47 39.23
CA LEU A 281 4.74 -7.73 38.19
C LEU A 281 5.14 -6.33 38.65
N VAL A 282 4.24 -5.61 39.34
CA VAL A 282 4.51 -4.26 39.88
C VAL A 282 5.57 -4.31 40.98
N GLU A 283 5.55 -5.33 41.85
CA GLU A 283 6.52 -5.49 42.93
C GLU A 283 7.94 -5.83 42.43
N ALA A 284 8.06 -6.42 41.24
CA ALA A 284 9.36 -6.83 40.68
C ALA A 284 10.14 -5.70 39.99
N ASP A 285 9.57 -4.49 39.87
CA ASP A 285 10.23 -3.23 39.52
C ASP A 285 11.30 -3.36 38.40
N GLY A 286 10.93 -4.05 37.31
CA GLY A 286 11.76 -4.22 36.10
C GLY A 286 13.06 -5.02 36.26
N THR A 287 13.35 -5.60 37.43
CA THR A 287 14.66 -6.22 37.69
C THR A 287 14.61 -7.75 37.55
N GLY A 288 14.93 -8.26 36.36
CA GLY A 288 15.20 -9.69 36.12
C GLY A 288 13.97 -10.55 35.80
N PRO A 289 14.14 -11.87 35.59
CA PRO A 289 13.23 -12.68 34.79
C PRO A 289 11.93 -13.04 35.51
N GLY A 290 11.02 -12.07 35.65
CA GLY A 290 9.61 -12.24 35.96
C GLY A 290 9.30 -12.70 37.38
N ALA A 291 8.49 -11.93 38.08
CA ALA A 291 7.90 -12.34 39.34
C ALA A 291 7.01 -13.57 39.11
N TYR A 292 7.40 -14.71 39.68
CA TYR A 292 6.62 -15.95 39.57
C TYR A 292 5.68 -16.08 40.75
N VAL A 293 4.40 -16.31 40.46
CA VAL A 293 3.39 -16.70 41.45
C VAL A 293 3.35 -18.22 41.57
N GLU A 294 3.27 -18.73 42.80
CA GLU A 294 3.17 -20.16 43.08
C GLU A 294 1.70 -20.62 43.04
N LEU A 295 1.40 -21.52 42.12
CA LEU A 295 0.08 -22.14 41.96
C LEU A 295 -0.10 -23.29 42.95
N ARG A 296 -1.24 -23.32 43.63
CA ARG A 296 -1.63 -24.42 44.55
C ARG A 296 -1.85 -25.74 43.81
N SER A 297 -2.45 -25.66 42.62
CA SER A 297 -2.74 -26.76 41.71
C SER A 297 -2.80 -26.25 40.27
N GLU A 298 -2.75 -27.16 39.30
CA GLU A 298 -2.91 -26.79 37.89
C GLU A 298 -4.40 -26.54 37.60
N THR A 299 -4.78 -25.29 37.37
CA THR A 299 -6.17 -24.89 37.13
C THR A 299 -6.42 -24.44 35.69
N ALA A 300 -7.67 -24.50 35.26
CA ALA A 300 -8.14 -24.10 33.93
C ALA A 300 -7.86 -22.62 33.67
N ALA A 301 -7.91 -21.77 34.71
CA ALA A 301 -7.54 -20.36 34.63
C ALA A 301 -6.06 -20.18 34.24
N ALA A 302 -5.15 -20.89 34.91
CA ALA A 302 -3.72 -20.87 34.58
C ALA A 302 -3.45 -21.41 33.17
N ARG A 303 -4.08 -22.52 32.79
CA ARG A 303 -3.96 -23.07 31.41
C ARG A 303 -4.49 -22.09 30.37
N PHE A 304 -5.63 -21.44 30.62
CA PHE A 304 -6.21 -20.45 29.73
C PHE A 304 -5.27 -19.25 29.52
N LEU A 305 -4.71 -18.69 30.59
CA LEU A 305 -3.76 -17.57 30.52
C LEU A 305 -2.51 -17.91 29.70
N VAL A 306 -1.99 -19.13 29.82
CA VAL A 306 -0.82 -19.57 29.04
C VAL A 306 -1.18 -19.83 27.57
N ARG A 307 -2.35 -20.42 27.29
CA ARG A 307 -2.84 -20.63 25.92
C ARG A 307 -3.09 -19.30 25.20
N SER A 308 -3.67 -18.33 25.90
CA SER A 308 -3.94 -16.97 25.41
C SER A 308 -2.70 -16.06 25.37
N LYS A 309 -1.51 -16.59 25.71
CA LYS A 309 -0.21 -15.91 25.61
C LYS A 309 -0.06 -14.67 26.50
N VAL A 310 -0.90 -14.54 27.53
CA VAL A 310 -0.77 -13.48 28.54
C VAL A 310 0.11 -13.90 29.72
N ALA A 311 0.29 -15.20 29.95
CA ALA A 311 1.17 -15.73 30.98
C ALA A 311 2.08 -16.86 30.46
N GLN A 312 3.13 -17.18 31.21
CA GLN A 312 4.08 -18.25 30.88
C GLN A 312 4.44 -19.05 32.14
N PHE A 313 4.47 -20.38 32.01
CA PHE A 313 5.01 -21.25 33.06
C PHE A 313 6.53 -21.13 33.16
N HIS A 314 7.07 -21.39 34.35
CA HIS A 314 8.50 -21.51 34.54
C HIS A 314 9.03 -22.74 33.76
N PRO A 315 10.14 -22.63 33.00
CA PRO A 315 10.62 -23.71 32.13
C PRO A 315 10.96 -25.02 32.86
N ARG A 316 11.22 -24.96 34.17
CA ARG A 316 11.57 -26.11 35.01
C ARG A 316 10.50 -26.46 36.06
N ASP A 317 9.50 -25.61 36.26
CA ASP A 317 8.52 -25.79 37.34
C ASP A 317 7.11 -25.38 36.87
N ALA A 318 6.25 -26.36 36.63
CA ALA A 318 4.89 -26.14 36.17
C ALA A 318 3.98 -25.51 37.24
N ARG A 319 4.43 -25.38 38.50
CA ARG A 319 3.69 -24.69 39.56
C ARG A 319 3.95 -23.20 39.61
N LYS A 320 4.89 -22.69 38.79
CA LYS A 320 5.25 -21.28 38.79
C LYS A 320 4.75 -20.62 37.52
N LEU A 321 3.97 -19.56 37.67
CA LEU A 321 3.38 -18.80 36.58
C LEU A 321 3.83 -17.34 36.65
N ARG A 322 4.21 -16.75 35.52
CA ARG A 322 4.51 -15.32 35.41
C ARG A 322 3.64 -14.65 34.36
N LEU A 323 3.33 -13.38 34.57
CA LEU A 323 2.70 -12.56 33.55
C LEU A 323 3.74 -12.15 32.49
N VAL A 324 3.31 -12.05 31.24
CA VAL A 324 4.11 -11.40 30.21
C VAL A 324 4.10 -9.90 30.49
N ASP A 325 5.28 -9.28 30.50
CA ASP A 325 5.40 -7.84 30.67
C ASP A 325 4.95 -7.13 29.39
N PHE A 326 3.84 -6.40 29.48
CA PHE A 326 3.31 -5.56 28.41
C PHE A 326 3.65 -4.07 28.61
N GLY A 327 4.23 -3.71 29.75
CA GLY A 327 4.55 -2.32 30.12
C GLY A 327 6.02 -1.96 29.93
N GLY A 328 6.93 -2.94 29.90
CA GLY A 328 8.34 -2.71 29.65
C GLY A 328 8.59 -2.25 28.21
N ASP A 329 9.08 -1.03 28.04
CA ASP A 329 9.58 -0.49 26.79
C ASP A 329 11.12 -0.36 26.85
N PHE A 330 11.81 -0.45 25.71
CA PHE A 330 13.29 -0.36 25.68
C PHE A 330 13.81 1.06 25.84
N ASP A 331 12.93 2.06 25.73
CA ASP A 331 13.26 3.49 25.67
C ASP A 331 12.87 4.30 26.94
N ASP A 332 12.30 3.67 27.97
CA ASP A 332 11.93 4.32 29.26
C ASP A 332 12.98 4.13 30.38
#